data_AF-A0A950PVG6-F1
#
_entry.id   AF-A0A950PVG6-F1
#
_cell.length_a   1.000
_cell.length_b   1.000
_cell.length_c   1.000
_cell.angle_alpha   90.00
_cell.angle_beta   90.00
_cell.angle_gamma   90.00
#
_symmetry.space_group_name_H-M   'P 1'
#
loop_
_entity.id
_entity.type
_entity.pdbx_description
1 polymer ?
#
loop_
_entity_poly.entity_id
_entity_poly.type
_entity_poly.pdbx_seq_one_letter_code
_entity_poly.pdbx_strand_id
1 'polypeptide(L)' 'MEDRRPTGHFGPGTRVEVRSGYGHSWASGFEVADVDNDGYLVRRISDGHVLPEPFPQDELRREGPA' A
#
# COMPACT_ATOMS: atom_id res chain seq x y z
N MET A 1 22.34 9.72 15.25
CA MET A 1 22.13 9.64 13.79
C MET A 1 20.65 9.47 13.62
N GLU A 2 20.05 10.41 12.94
CA GLU A 2 18.70 10.86 13.20
C GLU A 2 17.70 9.85 12.66
N ASP A 3 16.81 9.45 13.54
CA ASP A 3 15.64 8.62 13.30
C ASP A 3 14.78 9.26 12.20
N ARG A 4 15.12 9.00 10.93
CA ARG A 4 14.21 9.18 9.79
C ARG A 4 13.13 8.12 9.94
N ARG A 5 12.21 8.31 10.89
CA ARG A 5 10.96 7.56 10.95
C ARG A 5 10.33 7.70 9.57
N PRO A 6 10.13 6.62 8.79
CA PRO A 6 9.30 6.72 7.61
C PRO A 6 7.90 7.13 8.08
N THR A 7 7.57 8.40 7.83
CA THR A 7 6.25 8.97 8.09
C THR A 7 5.25 8.23 7.22
N GLY A 8 4.56 7.25 7.80
CA GLY A 8 3.45 6.55 7.15
C GLY A 8 3.59 5.03 7.11
N HIS A 9 3.75 4.37 8.26
CA HIS A 9 3.54 2.92 8.32
C HIS A 9 2.06 2.61 8.14
N PHE A 10 1.69 2.03 7.01
CA PHE A 10 0.40 1.37 6.85
C PHE A 10 0.47 0.01 7.54
N GLY A 11 -0.25 -0.18 8.65
CA GLY A 11 -0.30 -1.48 9.31
C GLY A 11 -1.13 -2.49 8.50
N PRO A 12 -0.91 -3.80 8.68
CA PRO A 12 -1.75 -4.82 8.08
C PRO A 12 -3.23 -4.61 8.44
N GLY A 13 -4.13 -4.79 7.48
CA GLY A 13 -5.55 -4.44 7.58
C GLY A 13 -5.88 -2.97 7.23
N THR A 14 -4.88 -2.14 6.93
CA THR A 14 -5.14 -0.75 6.47
C THR A 14 -5.57 -0.76 5.01
N ARG A 15 -6.71 -0.12 4.70
CA ARG A 15 -7.12 0.10 3.30
C ARG A 15 -6.26 1.16 2.63
N VAL A 16 -5.78 0.81 1.45
CA VAL A 16 -4.87 1.62 0.65
C VAL A 16 -5.32 1.63 -0.81
N GLU A 17 -4.91 2.67 -1.51
CA GLU A 17 -5.00 2.80 -2.95
C GLU A 17 -3.60 2.62 -3.52
N VAL A 18 -3.50 1.85 -4.61
CA VAL A 18 -2.23 1.60 -5.32
C VAL A 18 -2.16 2.48 -6.55
N ARG A 19 -1.00 3.06 -6.83
CA ARG A 19 -0.79 3.86 -8.03
C ARG A 19 -0.50 2.94 -9.23
N SER A 20 -1.26 3.12 -10.31
CA SER A 20 -0.99 2.44 -11.58
C SER A 20 0.01 3.25 -12.42
N GLY A 21 1.12 2.62 -12.81
CA GLY A 21 2.23 3.28 -13.54
C GLY A 21 1.85 3.88 -14.90
N TYR A 22 0.72 3.48 -15.50
CA TYR A 22 0.30 3.92 -16.83
C TYR A 22 -0.57 5.18 -16.87
N GLY A 23 -1.19 5.57 -15.75
CA GLY A 23 -2.28 6.56 -15.80
C GLY A 23 -2.27 7.62 -14.71
N HIS A 24 -1.23 7.67 -13.86
CA HIS A 24 -1.26 8.50 -12.63
C HIS A 24 -2.56 8.31 -11.83
N SER A 25 -3.18 7.14 -11.97
CA SER A 25 -4.50 6.84 -11.41
C SER A 25 -4.31 5.92 -10.21
N TRP A 26 -5.03 6.25 -9.14
CA TRP A 26 -5.07 5.48 -7.92
C TRP A 26 -6.20 4.45 -8.04
N ALA A 27 -5.86 3.19 -7.81
CA ALA A 27 -6.84 2.11 -7.76
C ALA A 27 -7.12 1.78 -6.29
N SER A 28 -8.37 1.90 -5.88
CA SER A 28 -8.85 1.51 -4.56
C SER A 28 -9.21 0.02 -4.50
N GLY A 29 -9.61 -0.45 -3.32
CA GLY A 29 -9.93 -1.86 -3.10
C GLY A 29 -8.73 -2.72 -2.78
N PHE A 30 -7.68 -2.13 -2.21
CA PHE A 30 -6.51 -2.83 -1.69
C PHE A 30 -6.41 -2.64 -0.18
N GLU A 31 -5.80 -3.63 0.47
CA GLU A 31 -5.56 -3.62 1.90
C GLU A 31 -4.13 -4.11 2.15
N VAL A 32 -3.42 -3.53 3.09
CA VAL A 32 -2.09 -4.03 3.47
C VAL A 32 -2.24 -5.42 4.08
N ALA A 33 -1.63 -6.41 3.44
CA ALA A 33 -1.54 -7.77 3.95
C ALA A 33 -0.40 -7.89 4.96
N ASP A 34 0.75 -7.30 4.63
CA ASP A 34 1.96 -7.37 5.44
C ASP A 34 2.91 -6.20 5.11
N VAL A 35 3.89 -5.96 5.98
CA VAL A 35 4.88 -4.89 5.81
C VAL A 35 6.26 -5.51 5.93
N ASP A 36 6.99 -5.51 4.82
CA ASP A 36 8.36 -6.01 4.75
C ASP A 36 9.36 -4.83 4.74
N ASN A 37 10.66 -5.14 4.84
CA ASN A 37 11.72 -4.14 4.70
C ASN A 37 11.80 -3.58 3.28
N ASP A 38 11.37 -4.36 2.28
CA ASP A 38 11.40 -3.96 0.87
C ASP A 38 10.19 -3.08 0.47
N GLY A 39 9.09 -3.15 1.23
CA GLY A 39 7.87 -2.38 0.99
C GLY A 39 6.62 -3.00 1.61
N TYR A 40 5.47 -2.67 1.05
CA TYR A 40 4.17 -3.09 1.55
C TYR A 40 3.56 -4.16 0.66
N LEU A 41 3.26 -5.32 1.24
CA LEU A 41 2.47 -6.34 0.56
C LEU A 41 1.00 -5.97 0.66
N VAL A 42 0.34 -5.86 -0.48
CA VAL A 42 -1.08 -5.48 -0.54
C VAL A 42 -1.92 -6.63 -1.09
N ARG A 43 -3.08 -6.80 -0.49
CA ARG A 43 -4.13 -7.73 -0.90
C ARG A 43 -5.21 -6.98 -1.65
N ARG A 44 -5.55 -7.48 -2.82
CA ARG A 44 -6.71 -7.00 -3.58
C ARG A 44 -7.98 -7.55 -2.94
N ILE A 45 -8.84 -6.68 -2.43
CA ILE A 45 -10.07 -7.05 -1.71
C ILE A 45 -11.05 -7.78 -2.66
N SER A 46 -11.06 -7.43 -3.95
CA SER A 46 -12.00 -8.00 -4.93
C SER A 46 -11.89 -9.53 -5.08
N ASP A 47 -10.68 -10.09 -4.98
CA ASP A 47 -10.42 -11.52 -5.17
C ASP A 47 -9.70 -12.15 -3.96
N GLY A 48 -9.27 -11.34 -3.00
CA GLY A 48 -8.48 -11.78 -1.85
C GLY A 48 -7.02 -12.11 -2.19
N HIS A 49 -6.58 -11.91 -3.43
CA HIS A 49 -5.22 -12.21 -3.87
C HIS A 49 -4.21 -11.19 -3.33
N VAL A 50 -3.14 -11.66 -2.70
CA VAL A 50 -1.98 -10.85 -2.29
C VAL A 50 -1.08 -10.68 -3.49
N LEU A 51 -0.76 -9.44 -3.85
CA LEU A 51 0.15 -9.18 -4.95
C LEU A 51 1.56 -9.68 -4.59
N PRO A 52 2.26 -10.37 -5.51
CA PRO A 52 3.58 -10.93 -5.24
C PRO A 52 4.67 -9.86 -5.16
N GLU A 53 4.43 -8.68 -5.75
CA GLU A 53 5.37 -7.56 -5.72
C GLU A 53 5.01 -6.59 -4.58
N PRO A 54 5.98 -6.26 -3.69
CA PRO A 54 5.79 -5.24 -2.67
C PRO A 54 5.71 -3.85 -3.30
N PHE A 55 4.81 -3.01 -2.78
CA PHE A 55 4.66 -1.64 -3.24
C PHE A 55 5.46 -0.68 -2.38
N PRO A 56 6.18 0.28 -2.96
CA PRO A 56 6.83 1.34 -2.21
C PRO A 56 5.77 2.29 -1.62
N GLN A 57 6.13 2.96 -0.53
CA GLN A 57 5.23 3.92 0.13
C GLN A 57 4.75 5.04 -0.82
N ASP A 58 5.57 5.44 -1.79
CA ASP A 58 5.23 6.51 -2.76
C ASP A 58 4.13 6.09 -3.77
N GLU A 59 3.94 4.79 -3.94
CA GLU A 59 2.88 4.20 -4.77
C GLU A 59 1.66 3.77 -3.97
N LEU A 60 1.67 4.02 -2.66
CA LEU A 60 0.57 3.72 -1.76
C LEU A 60 0.01 4.98 -1.12
N ARG A 61 -1.31 5.06 -1.10
CA ARG A 61 -2.03 6.12 -0.41
C ARG A 61 -3.06 5.50 0.51
N ARG A 62 -3.21 6.03 1.72
CA ARG A 62 -4.34 5.64 2.59
C ARG A 62 -5.64 6.05 1.90
N GLU A 63 -6.56 5.11 1.78
CA GLU A 63 -7.94 5.40 1.37
C GLU A 63 -8.52 6.35 2.44
N GLY A 64 -8.80 7.59 2.04
CA GLY A 64 -9.45 8.56 2.93
C GLY A 64 -10.90 8.12 3.21
N PRO A 65 -11.48 8.50 4.36
CA PRO A 65 -12.92 8.35 4.52
C PRO A 65 -13.61 9.19 3.43
N ALA A 66 -14.45 8.53 2.63
CA ALA A 66 -15.34 9.18 1.67
C ALA A 66 -16.35 10.10 2.38
#